data_AF-A0A852NE49-F1
#
_entry.id   AF-A0A852NE49-F1
#
_cell.length_a   1.000
_cell.length_b   1.000
_cell.length_c   1.000
_cell.angle_alpha   90.00
_cell.angle_beta   90.00
_cell.angle_gamma   90.00
#
_symmetry.space_group_name_H-M   'P 1'
#
loop_
_entity.id
_entity.type
_entity.pdbx_description
1 polymer ?
#
loop_
_entity_poly.entity_id
_entity_poly.type
_entity_poly.pdbx_seq_one_letter_code
_entity_poly.pdbx_strand_id
1 'polypeptide(L)'
;QSLEAELERVTGQFQETRGRMRHLARSRAEKFRQVWIVNEEEAKGLIREALDADRIIHVQQLGMPWEEPRFWFMDNVGPLGGRQEKREAMDVAAQLLEGGIRKFLGISLRERPPAVLGIS
;
A
#
# COMPACT_ATOMS: atom_id res chain seq x y z
N GLN A 1 -47.07 -21.32 1.51
CA GLN A 1 -45.85 -20.58 1.87
C GLN A 1 -46.11 -19.10 1.63
N SER A 2 -45.75 -18.21 2.55
CA SER A 2 -45.99 -16.76 2.41
C SER A 2 -44.93 -16.10 1.55
N LEU A 3 -45.34 -15.16 0.69
CA LEU A 3 -44.45 -14.38 -0.17
C LEU A 3 -43.41 -13.57 0.64
N GLU A 4 -43.80 -13.11 1.83
CA GLU A 4 -42.94 -12.34 2.74
C GLU A 4 -41.76 -13.18 3.25
N ALA A 5 -42.00 -14.45 3.59
CA ALA A 5 -40.96 -15.35 4.06
C ALA A 5 -39.94 -15.65 2.95
N GLU A 6 -40.39 -15.73 1.69
CA GLU A 6 -39.51 -15.93 0.54
C GLU A 6 -38.68 -14.68 0.24
N LEU A 7 -39.27 -13.48 0.37
CA LEU A 7 -38.57 -12.21 0.23
C LEU A 7 -37.45 -12.04 1.28
N GLU A 8 -37.74 -12.36 2.55
CA GLU A 8 -36.75 -12.32 3.63
C GLU A 8 -35.60 -13.29 3.35
N ARG A 9 -35.92 -14.52 2.94
CA ARG A 9 -34.95 -15.56 2.58
C ARG A 9 -34.02 -15.10 1.47
N VAL A 10 -34.57 -14.59 0.36
CA VAL A 10 -33.79 -14.10 -0.79
C VAL A 10 -32.91 -12.91 -0.39
N THR A 11 -33.43 -12.00 0.43
CA THR A 11 -32.67 -10.84 0.92
C THR A 11 -31.49 -11.29 1.79
N GLY A 12 -31.68 -12.26 2.68
CA GLY A 12 -30.61 -12.85 3.48
C GLY A 12 -29.51 -13.46 2.60
N GLN A 13 -29.88 -14.25 1.60
CA GLN A 13 -28.94 -14.86 0.65
C GLN A 13 -28.15 -13.82 -0.15
N PHE A 14 -28.81 -12.72 -0.56
CA PHE A 14 -28.14 -11.63 -1.25
C PHE A 14 -27.09 -10.95 -0.36
N GLN A 15 -27.43 -10.66 0.91
CA GLN A 15 -26.48 -10.06 1.85
C GLN A 15 -25.27 -10.94 2.12
N GLU A 16 -25.50 -12.24 2.31
CA GLU A 16 -24.44 -13.22 2.49
C GLU A 16 -23.51 -13.28 1.27
N THR A 17 -24.09 -13.36 0.07
CA THR A 17 -23.34 -13.36 -1.20
C THR A 17 -22.50 -12.11 -1.36
N ARG A 18 -23.08 -10.94 -1.05
CA ARG A 18 -22.37 -9.66 -1.06
C ARG A 18 -21.22 -9.62 -0.05
N GLY A 19 -21.41 -10.21 1.13
CA GLY A 19 -20.36 -10.40 2.13
C GLY A 19 -19.19 -11.23 1.61
N ARG A 20 -19.50 -12.41 1.03
CA ARG A 20 -18.49 -13.31 0.43
C ARG A 20 -17.74 -12.66 -0.71
N MET A 21 -18.42 -11.93 -1.60
CA MET A 21 -17.79 -11.20 -2.71
C MET A 21 -16.77 -10.17 -2.22
N ARG A 22 -17.10 -9.39 -1.18
CA ARG A 22 -16.15 -8.42 -0.60
C ARG A 22 -14.91 -9.09 -0.02
N HIS A 23 -15.09 -10.22 0.67
CA HIS A 23 -13.97 -10.99 1.22
C HIS A 23 -13.08 -11.57 0.11
N LEU A 24 -13.69 -12.15 -0.94
CA LEU A 24 -12.96 -12.68 -2.10
C LEU A 24 -12.20 -11.59 -2.84
N ALA A 25 -12.80 -10.41 -3.04
CA ALA A 25 -12.12 -9.29 -3.69
C ALA A 25 -10.88 -8.85 -2.90
N ARG A 26 -10.99 -8.74 -1.56
CA ARG A 26 -9.85 -8.42 -0.69
C ARG A 26 -8.76 -9.49 -0.77
N SER A 27 -9.13 -10.77 -0.64
CA SER A 27 -8.17 -11.88 -0.69
C SER A 27 -7.47 -11.98 -2.04
N ARG A 28 -8.18 -11.76 -3.14
CA ARG A 28 -7.60 -11.75 -4.49
C ARG A 28 -6.62 -10.58 -4.66
N ALA A 29 -6.97 -9.39 -4.19
CA ALA A 29 -6.07 -8.23 -4.25
C ALA A 29 -4.81 -8.43 -3.41
N GLU A 30 -4.90 -9.10 -2.27
CA GLU A 30 -3.73 -9.48 -1.46
C GLU A 30 -2.84 -10.48 -2.19
N LYS A 31 -3.41 -11.60 -2.66
CA LYS A 31 -2.66 -12.63 -3.40
C LYS A 31 -2.01 -12.07 -4.67
N PHE A 32 -2.73 -11.22 -5.40
CA PHE A 32 -2.19 -10.55 -6.58
C PHE A 32 -0.96 -9.71 -6.23
N ARG A 33 -1.03 -8.90 -5.16
CA ARG A 33 0.11 -8.07 -4.73
C ARG A 33 1.33 -8.91 -4.36
N GLN A 34 1.14 -10.01 -3.64
CA GLN A 34 2.21 -10.91 -3.25
C GLN A 34 2.92 -11.51 -4.48
N VAL A 35 2.14 -12.08 -5.41
CA VAL A 35 2.71 -12.68 -6.64
C VAL A 35 3.37 -11.63 -7.52
N TRP A 36 2.78 -10.45 -7.63
CA TRP A 36 3.35 -9.38 -8.44
C TRP A 36 4.70 -8.91 -7.92
N ILE A 37 4.86 -8.70 -6.61
CA ILE A 37 6.13 -8.23 -6.02
C ILE A 37 7.25 -9.21 -6.35
N VAL A 38 7.00 -10.52 -6.19
CA VAL A 38 7.98 -11.55 -6.50
C VAL A 38 8.33 -11.56 -7.99
N ASN A 39 7.32 -11.50 -8.87
CA ASN A 39 7.55 -11.48 -10.32
C ASN A 39 8.28 -10.21 -10.78
N GLU A 40 7.98 -9.06 -10.16
CA GLU A 40 8.63 -7.79 -10.45
C GLU A 40 10.10 -7.82 -10.06
N GLU A 41 10.42 -8.41 -8.91
CA GLU A 41 11.80 -8.62 -8.47
C GLU A 41 12.58 -9.51 -9.45
N GLU A 42 11.99 -10.65 -9.82
CA GLU A 42 12.60 -11.61 -10.76
C GLU A 42 12.83 -10.97 -12.14
N ALA A 43 11.82 -10.29 -12.69
CA ALA A 43 11.92 -9.63 -13.98
C ALA A 43 13.01 -8.54 -13.98
N LYS A 44 13.12 -7.75 -12.89
CA LYS A 44 14.18 -6.74 -12.76
C LYS A 44 15.56 -7.37 -12.61
N GLY A 45 15.67 -8.54 -11.98
CA GLY A 45 16.89 -9.35 -11.98
C GLY A 45 17.35 -9.69 -13.39
N LEU A 46 16.44 -10.24 -14.20
CA LEU A 46 16.73 -10.59 -15.60
C LEU A 46 17.13 -9.38 -16.45
N ILE A 47 16.50 -8.23 -16.23
CA ILE A 47 16.88 -6.99 -16.92
C ILE A 47 18.31 -6.58 -16.56
N ARG A 48 18.72 -6.68 -15.29
CA ARG A 48 20.11 -6.37 -14.88
C ARG A 48 21.12 -7.31 -15.53
N GLU A 49 20.80 -8.61 -15.62
CA GLU A 49 21.65 -9.58 -16.31
C GLU A 49 21.79 -9.24 -17.80
N ALA A 50 20.69 -8.88 -18.46
CA ALA A 50 20.71 -8.45 -19.86
C ALA A 50 21.53 -7.16 -20.06
N LEU A 51 21.41 -6.18 -19.15
CA LEU A 51 22.20 -4.95 -19.21
C LEU A 51 23.70 -5.20 -19.00
N ASP A 52 24.08 -6.12 -18.11
CA ASP A 52 25.49 -6.47 -17.94
C ASP A 52 26.05 -7.17 -19.19
N ALA A 53 25.28 -8.07 -19.80
CA ALA A 53 25.66 -8.70 -21.07
C ALA A 53 25.81 -7.65 -22.19
N ASP A 54 24.86 -6.71 -22.30
CA ASP A 54 24.90 -5.62 -23.26
C ASP A 54 26.14 -4.74 -23.07
N ARG A 55 26.47 -4.40 -21.83
CA ARG A 55 27.69 -3.67 -21.47
C ARG A 55 28.96 -4.42 -21.89
N ILE A 56 29.03 -5.72 -21.62
CA ILE A 56 30.18 -6.57 -21.99
C ILE A 56 30.37 -6.58 -23.51
N ILE A 57 29.29 -6.77 -24.28
CA ILE A 57 29.35 -6.78 -25.75
C ILE A 57 29.84 -5.44 -26.28
N HIS A 58 29.26 -4.33 -25.80
CA HIS A 58 29.64 -2.98 -26.23
C HIS A 58 31.11 -2.67 -25.95
N VAL A 59 31.55 -2.88 -24.71
CA VAL A 59 32.90 -2.49 -24.27
C VAL A 59 33.96 -3.45 -24.80
N GLN A 60 33.73 -4.77 -24.71
CA GLN A 60 34.77 -5.76 -25.00
C GLN A 60 34.78 -6.22 -26.45
N GLN A 61 33.60 -6.45 -27.05
CA GLN A 61 33.52 -7.00 -28.41
C GLN A 61 33.52 -5.90 -29.47
N LEU A 62 32.84 -4.78 -29.20
CA LEU A 62 32.70 -3.68 -30.15
C LEU A 62 33.70 -2.55 -29.93
N GLY A 63 34.33 -2.49 -28.75
CA GLY A 63 35.26 -1.40 -28.39
C GLY A 63 34.59 -0.04 -28.32
N MET A 64 33.27 0.00 -28.06
CA MET A 64 32.47 1.22 -27.97
C MET A 64 32.11 1.54 -26.53
N PRO A 65 31.97 2.83 -26.16
CA PRO A 65 31.47 3.21 -24.85
C PRO A 65 30.03 2.71 -24.69
N TRP A 66 29.73 2.15 -23.50
CA TRP A 66 28.38 1.77 -23.12
C TRP A 66 27.80 2.79 -22.15
N GLU A 67 26.57 3.22 -22.39
CA GLU A 67 25.82 4.11 -21.52
C GLU A 67 24.59 3.37 -21.00
N GLU A 68 24.47 3.27 -19.66
CA GLU A 68 23.37 2.56 -19.03
C GLU A 68 22.03 3.29 -19.29
N PRO A 69 21.01 2.61 -19.86
CA PRO A 69 19.71 3.20 -20.04
C PRO A 69 19.04 3.50 -18.69
N ARG A 70 18.50 4.72 -18.52
CA ARG A 70 17.76 5.08 -17.31
C ARG A 70 16.32 4.58 -17.35
N PHE A 71 16.01 3.61 -16.51
CA PHE A 71 14.67 3.07 -16.35
C PHE A 71 14.10 3.48 -14.98
N TRP A 72 13.15 4.42 -14.97
CA TRP A 72 12.46 4.89 -13.76
C TRP A 72 11.79 3.78 -12.94
N PHE A 73 11.45 2.66 -13.59
CA PHE A 73 10.81 1.52 -12.93
C PHE A 73 11.82 0.58 -12.27
N MET A 74 13.13 0.70 -12.50
CA MET A 74 14.15 -0.20 -11.92
C MET A 74 14.53 0.17 -10.47
N ASP A 75 14.11 1.35 -10.00
CA ASP A 75 14.57 1.95 -8.73
C ASP A 75 13.96 1.33 -7.47
N ASN A 76 12.90 0.51 -7.60
CA ASN A 76 12.22 -0.12 -6.47
C ASN A 76 11.61 -1.46 -6.87
N VAL A 77 11.19 -2.26 -5.90
CA VAL A 77 10.26 -3.40 -6.10
C VAL A 77 9.14 -3.19 -5.09
N GLY A 78 7.92 -2.98 -5.58
CA GLY A 78 6.80 -2.52 -4.76
C GLY A 78 7.04 -1.20 -3.99
N PRO A 79 6.09 -0.79 -3.12
CA PRO A 79 4.75 -1.34 -3.01
C PRO A 79 3.88 -0.93 -4.21
N LEU A 80 3.03 -1.86 -4.66
CA LEU A 80 2.04 -1.60 -5.69
C LEU A 80 0.96 -0.68 -5.12
N GLY A 81 1.14 0.63 -5.28
CA GLY A 81 0.33 1.70 -4.71
C GLY A 81 -1.11 1.29 -4.41
N GLY A 82 -1.33 0.75 -3.21
CA GLY A 82 -2.63 0.29 -2.78
C GLY A 82 -3.52 1.49 -2.46
N ARG A 83 -4.83 1.39 -2.74
CA ARG A 83 -5.79 2.40 -2.25
C ARG A 83 -5.71 2.55 -0.71
N GLN A 84 -5.35 1.47 -0.02
CA GLN A 84 -5.13 1.43 1.41
C GLN A 84 -3.80 2.10 1.81
N GLU A 85 -2.68 1.76 1.17
CA GLU A 85 -1.39 2.43 1.42
C GLU A 85 -1.44 3.92 1.13
N LYS A 86 -2.14 4.33 0.06
CA LYS A 86 -2.36 5.75 -0.26
C LYS A 86 -3.17 6.45 0.83
N ARG A 87 -4.14 5.75 1.43
CA ARG A 87 -4.96 6.27 2.53
C ARG A 87 -4.15 6.35 3.83
N GLU A 88 -3.38 5.32 4.16
CA GLU A 88 -2.50 5.28 5.33
C GLU A 88 -1.40 6.34 5.22
N ALA A 89 -0.79 6.49 4.04
CA ALA A 89 0.18 7.56 3.77
C ALA A 89 -0.46 8.96 3.91
N MET A 90 -1.70 9.14 3.43
CA MET A 90 -2.44 10.40 3.63
C MET A 90 -2.78 10.66 5.10
N ASP A 91 -3.22 9.63 5.85
CA ASP A 91 -3.57 9.77 7.27
C ASP A 91 -2.32 10.13 8.10
N VAL A 92 -1.16 9.55 7.78
CA VAL A 92 0.12 9.89 8.40
C VAL A 92 0.55 11.32 8.04
N ALA A 93 0.45 11.70 6.76
CA ALA A 93 0.77 13.06 6.32
C ALA A 93 -0.13 14.11 6.99
N ALA A 94 -1.43 13.83 7.14
CA ALA A 94 -2.37 14.69 7.83
C ALA A 94 -2.01 14.87 9.32
N GLN A 95 -1.66 13.79 10.02
CA GLN A 95 -1.22 13.85 11.41
C GLN A 95 0.07 14.65 11.60
N LEU A 96 1.04 14.52 10.69
CA LEU A 96 2.27 15.30 10.74
C LEU A 96 2.01 16.81 10.52
N LEU A 97 1.12 17.15 9.59
CA LEU A 97 0.70 18.54 9.38
C LEU A 97 -0.04 19.10 10.59
N GLU A 98 -0.96 18.33 11.19
CA GLU A 98 -1.64 18.74 12.42
C GLU A 98 -0.67 18.92 13.59
N GLY A 99 0.29 18.01 13.77
CA GLY A 99 1.33 18.13 14.80
C GLY A 99 2.20 19.38 14.59
N GLY A 100 2.57 19.67 13.34
CA GLY A 100 3.26 20.90 12.97
C GLY A 100 2.46 22.16 13.27
N ILE A 101 1.16 22.15 12.95
CA ILE A 101 0.23 23.26 13.24
C ILE A 101 0.05 23.44 14.75
N ARG A 102 -0.10 22.36 15.52
CA ARG A 102 -0.23 22.42 17.00
C ARG A 102 1.04 22.97 17.67
N LYS A 103 2.22 22.58 17.16
CA LYS A 103 3.52 23.10 17.62
C LYS A 103 3.70 24.57 17.26
N PHE A 104 3.28 24.97 16.06
CA PHE A 104 3.28 26.36 15.59
C PHE A 104 2.32 27.25 16.40
N LEU A 105 1.15 26.72 16.78
CA LEU A 105 0.13 27.43 17.57
C LEU A 105 0.38 27.37 19.09
N GLY A 106 1.46 26.75 19.56
CA GLY A 106 1.83 26.73 20.99
C GLY A 106 0.84 25.98 21.91
N ILE A 107 0.04 25.06 21.36
CA ILE A 107 -1.00 24.36 22.13
C ILE A 107 -0.37 23.12 22.79
N SER A 108 0.30 23.32 23.92
CA SER A 108 0.69 22.21 24.82
C SER A 108 -0.52 21.77 25.64
N LEU A 109 -0.83 20.46 25.63
CA LEU A 109 -1.81 19.86 26.54
C LEU A 109 -1.40 20.20 27.99
N ARG A 110 -2.12 21.12 28.61
CA ARG A 110 -2.00 21.41 30.03
C ARG A 110 -2.44 20.17 30.80
N GLU A 111 -1.49 19.44 31.37
CA GLU A 111 -1.80 18.37 32.32
C GLU A 111 -2.71 18.94 33.41
N ARG A 112 -3.88 18.33 33.61
CA ARG A 112 -4.75 18.64 34.74
C ARG A 112 -3.98 18.31 36.02
N PRO A 113 -3.83 19.24 36.97
CA PRO A 113 -3.25 18.88 38.26
C PRO A 113 -4.18 17.87 38.97
N PRO A 114 -3.61 16.94 39.77
CA PRO A 114 -4.39 15.95 40.49
C PRO A 114 -5.33 16.63 41.47
N ALA A 115 -6.59 16.16 41.50
CA ALA A 115 -7.60 16.64 42.41
C ALA A 115 -7.13 16.44 43.86
N VAL A 116 -7.00 17.55 44.59
CA VAL A 116 -6.72 17.53 46.03
C VAL A 116 -8.00 17.04 46.72
N LEU A 117 -7.98 15.82 47.26
CA LEU A 117 -9.05 15.30 48.12
C LEU A 117 -9.04 16.08 49.43
N GLY A 118 -9.92 17.08 49.54
CA GLY A 118 -10.21 17.78 50.78
C GLY A 118 -11.08 16.90 51.68
N ILE A 119 -10.52 16.47 52.80
CA ILE A 119 -11.23 15.87 53.93
C ILE A 119 -11.81 17.01 54.76
N SER A 120 -13.13 17.01 54.96
CA SER A 120 -13.82 17.49 56.18
C SER A 120 -15.22 16.89 56.22
#